data_AF-A0A090VNM8-F1
#
_entry.id   AF-A0A090VNM8-F1
#
_cell.length_a   1.000
_cell.length_b   1.000
_cell.length_c   1.000
_cell.angle_alpha   90.00
_cell.angle_beta   90.00
_cell.angle_gamma   90.00
#
_symmetry.space_group_name_H-M   'P 1'
#
loop_
_entity.id
_entity.type
_entity.pdbx_description
1 polymer ?
#
loop_
_entity_poly.entity_id
_entity_poly.type
_entity_poly.pdbx_seq_one_letter_code
_entity_poly.pdbx_strand_id
1 'polypeptide(L)'
;MDPLHVTLPLYDNLETVGTYVYTDNTSEKSADVTVEAEIQNEYSQNKNLTLVTQIVDNDGAVVAQSFKDVAIPSGQKLKVATTTNVQNPQLWYTRNPYMYKVVTGIKESDKVVDTYESPLGIRNFEFNKDTGFSINGEHVKLHGWGQKPTNAWVGLGAALPDWLRDFTFKLMDDAGGNFIRWGHCAGSPAEVDMGDKYGFVTLMPGVSGESEDEGETWDIRYKAFKDLIVYYRNHPSIFIWEGGNWAESEAHYKEILNAIETFDPKGKRLMGNRRADVKNDSDGYVSIEIGTEGWEREYPDLPIIESEYNREESPRRIWINIRQMIIFGTIPISVKIHINSVQKSLQCVKPTTGGTKWVKNHTIREVLIGCFQMALTEDVVQQKSPVQVAK
;
A
#
# COMPACT_ATOMS: atom_id res chain seq x y z
N MET A 1 15.52 1.47 28.80
CA MET A 1 14.24 2.19 28.87
C MET A 1 14.07 2.63 30.30
N ASP A 2 13.69 3.88 30.53
CA ASP A 2 13.36 4.35 31.88
C ASP A 2 12.06 3.64 32.34
N PRO A 3 11.88 3.32 33.64
CA PRO A 3 10.62 2.74 34.14
C PRO A 3 9.39 3.64 33.92
N LEU A 4 9.58 4.94 33.65
CA LEU A 4 8.55 5.83 33.12
C LEU A 4 8.78 6.06 31.62
N HIS A 5 7.97 5.44 30.76
CA HIS A 5 8.19 5.43 29.31
C HIS A 5 6.89 5.44 28.51
N VAL A 6 6.99 5.83 27.24
CA VAL A 6 5.98 5.56 26.22
C VAL A 6 6.05 4.07 25.88
N THR A 7 4.91 3.39 25.90
CA THR A 7 4.90 1.93 25.67
C THR A 7 5.25 1.58 24.21
N LEU A 8 5.74 0.35 23.99
CA LEU A 8 5.99 -0.15 22.65
C LEU A 8 4.67 -0.58 21.98
N PRO A 9 4.51 -0.42 20.66
CA PRO A 9 3.33 -0.89 19.92
C PRO A 9 3.41 -2.40 19.63
N LEU A 10 3.76 -3.19 20.63
CA LEU A 10 3.86 -4.66 20.55
C LEU A 10 2.71 -5.24 21.38
N TYR A 11 1.59 -5.51 20.72
CA TYR A 11 0.37 -5.89 21.45
C TYR A 11 0.44 -7.33 21.96
N ASP A 12 0.98 -8.26 21.18
CA ASP A 12 1.25 -9.61 21.67
C ASP A 12 2.18 -9.56 22.89
N ASN A 13 1.81 -10.30 23.93
CA ASN A 13 2.42 -10.42 25.25
C ASN A 13 2.60 -9.15 26.12
N LEU A 14 2.90 -7.97 25.57
CA LEU A 14 3.02 -6.73 26.39
C LEU A 14 1.66 -6.07 26.62
N GLU A 15 0.69 -6.34 25.73
CA GLU A 15 -0.64 -5.72 25.72
C GLU A 15 -0.56 -4.19 25.78
N THR A 16 0.38 -3.63 25.02
CA THR A 16 0.62 -2.20 24.88
C THR A 16 0.49 -1.75 23.43
N VAL A 17 0.19 -0.47 23.24
CA VAL A 17 -0.16 0.07 21.92
C VAL A 17 0.66 1.28 21.48
N GLY A 18 1.53 1.81 22.35
CA GLY A 18 2.36 2.98 22.07
C GLY A 18 1.56 4.20 21.65
N THR A 19 2.00 4.86 20.58
CA THR A 19 1.34 6.06 20.05
C THR A 19 0.29 5.73 18.99
N TYR A 20 -0.77 6.53 18.94
CA TYR A 20 -1.69 6.62 17.80
C TYR A 20 -1.72 8.05 17.27
N VAL A 21 -1.36 8.22 15.99
CA VAL A 21 -1.24 9.50 15.31
C VAL A 21 -2.27 9.59 14.19
N TYR A 22 -3.11 10.62 14.22
CA TYR A 22 -4.10 10.89 13.17
C TYR A 22 -4.29 12.37 12.93
N THR A 23 -4.91 12.71 11.79
CA THR A 23 -5.12 14.09 11.36
C THR A 23 -6.59 14.38 11.09
N ASP A 24 -7.05 15.53 11.59
CA ASP A 24 -8.36 16.10 11.31
C ASP A 24 -8.24 17.53 10.79
N ASN A 25 -9.33 18.06 10.23
CA ASN A 25 -9.39 19.41 9.65
C ASN A 25 -8.27 19.70 8.64
N THR A 26 -7.82 18.67 7.92
CA THR A 26 -6.69 18.72 7.00
C THR A 26 -7.03 19.54 5.75
N SER A 27 -6.21 20.53 5.45
CA SER A 27 -6.24 21.35 4.23
C SER A 27 -4.82 21.87 3.92
N GLU A 28 -4.64 22.53 2.77
CA GLU A 28 -3.38 23.21 2.46
C GLU A 28 -3.02 24.36 3.44
N LYS A 29 -4.00 24.86 4.22
CA LYS A 29 -3.80 25.97 5.17
C LYS A 29 -3.44 25.49 6.56
N SER A 30 -4.04 24.40 7.01
CA SER A 30 -3.84 23.86 8.35
C SER A 30 -4.22 22.39 8.42
N ALA A 31 -3.62 21.67 9.37
CA ALA A 31 -4.07 20.35 9.79
C ALA A 31 -3.92 20.21 11.31
N ASP A 32 -4.90 19.61 11.96
CA ASP A 32 -4.83 19.25 13.38
C ASP A 32 -4.26 17.85 13.50
N VAL A 33 -3.07 17.73 14.08
CA VAL A 33 -2.41 16.44 14.36
C VAL A 33 -2.69 16.07 15.79
N THR A 34 -3.42 14.96 16.00
CA THR A 34 -3.66 14.42 17.34
C THR A 34 -2.77 13.20 17.56
N VAL A 35 -2.15 13.18 18.75
CA VAL A 35 -1.30 12.08 19.21
C VAL A 35 -1.85 11.58 20.54
N GLU A 36 -2.26 10.32 20.57
CA GLU A 36 -2.58 9.59 21.78
C GLU A 36 -1.39 8.71 22.15
N ALA A 37 -0.69 9.05 23.24
CA ALA A 37 0.45 8.28 23.73
C ALA A 37 0.01 7.42 24.92
N GLU A 38 0.23 6.11 24.85
CA GLU A 38 0.15 5.24 26.02
C GLU A 38 1.46 5.31 26.83
N ILE A 39 1.34 5.73 28.08
CA ILE A 39 2.46 5.95 29.00
C ILE A 39 2.33 4.98 30.16
N GLN A 40 3.44 4.32 30.51
CA GLN A 40 3.51 3.39 31.63
C GLN A 40 4.44 3.93 32.72
N ASN A 41 3.98 3.87 33.96
CA ASN A 41 4.80 4.15 35.13
C ASN A 41 5.05 2.86 35.91
N GLU A 42 6.24 2.28 35.77
CA GLU A 42 6.64 1.08 36.50
C GLU A 42 7.30 1.38 37.85
N TYR A 43 7.46 2.65 38.23
CA TYR A 43 7.92 2.99 39.57
C TYR A 43 6.89 2.65 40.64
N SER A 44 7.37 2.46 41.88
CA SER A 44 6.54 2.29 43.07
C SER A 44 5.96 3.61 43.62
N GLN A 45 6.22 4.74 42.95
CA GLN A 45 5.70 6.06 43.28
C GLN A 45 4.91 6.66 42.12
N ASN A 46 3.96 7.53 42.44
CA ASN A 46 3.29 8.36 41.45
C ASN A 46 4.30 9.30 40.79
N LYS A 47 4.16 9.51 39.48
CA LYS A 47 5.03 10.39 38.70
C LYS A 47 4.23 11.52 38.10
N ASN A 48 4.74 12.75 38.26
CA ASN A 48 4.24 13.91 37.55
C ASN A 48 5.17 14.20 36.38
N LEU A 49 4.63 14.29 35.19
CA LEU A 49 5.38 14.48 33.96
C LEU A 49 4.72 15.53 33.08
N THR A 50 5.50 16.09 32.16
CA THR A 50 5.00 16.83 31.02
C THR A 50 5.19 15.97 29.77
N LEU A 51 4.08 15.60 29.12
CA LEU A 51 4.12 15.01 27.79
C LEU A 51 4.40 16.12 26.79
N VAL A 52 5.41 15.92 25.95
CA VAL A 52 5.79 16.84 24.87
C VAL A 52 5.54 16.13 23.55
N THR A 53 4.76 16.75 22.67
CA THR A 53 4.55 16.25 21.32
C THR A 53 5.12 17.28 20.36
N GLN A 54 6.10 16.88 19.55
CA GLN A 54 6.73 17.74 18.56
C GLN A 54 6.50 17.18 17.16
N ILE A 55 6.06 18.03 16.25
CA ILE A 55 5.98 17.72 14.82
C ILE A 55 7.26 18.24 14.18
N VAL A 56 8.03 17.33 13.59
CA VAL A 56 9.34 17.60 13.00
C VAL A 56 9.27 17.39 11.50
N ASP A 57 9.72 18.39 10.74
CA ASP A 57 9.74 18.34 9.28
C ASP A 57 10.92 17.53 8.72
N ASN A 58 11.00 17.42 7.39
CA ASN A 58 12.02 16.62 6.72
C ASN A 58 13.44 17.22 6.84
N ASP A 59 13.55 18.51 7.18
CA ASP A 59 14.82 19.19 7.46
C ASP A 59 15.25 19.06 8.93
N GLY A 60 14.42 18.41 9.76
CA GLY A 60 14.67 18.21 11.19
C GLY A 60 14.23 19.38 12.08
N ALA A 61 13.49 20.36 11.54
CA ALA A 61 12.99 21.48 12.32
C ALA A 61 11.66 21.15 13.01
N VAL A 62 11.51 21.60 14.26
CA VAL A 62 10.22 21.49 14.99
C VAL A 62 9.28 22.57 14.46
N VAL A 63 8.29 22.16 13.66
CA VAL A 63 7.33 23.06 13.03
C VAL A 63 6.11 23.35 13.89
N ALA A 64 5.78 22.45 14.81
CA ALA A 64 4.70 22.63 15.78
C ALA A 64 4.96 21.77 17.02
N GLN A 65 4.43 22.18 18.17
CA GLN A 65 4.54 21.40 19.40
C GLN A 65 3.40 21.68 20.38
N SER A 66 3.11 20.72 21.24
CA SER A 66 2.17 20.85 22.35
C SER A 66 2.72 20.18 23.62
N PHE A 67 2.19 20.61 24.76
CA PHE A 67 2.60 20.17 26.09
C PHE A 67 1.38 19.79 26.90
N LYS A 68 1.49 18.76 27.73
CA LYS A 68 0.42 18.37 28.65
C LYS A 68 0.99 17.78 29.94
N ASP A 69 0.69 18.46 31.04
CA ASP A 69 1.06 17.97 32.38
C ASP A 69 0.09 16.86 32.82
N VAL A 70 0.65 15.75 33.28
CA VAL A 70 -0.09 14.56 33.70
C VAL A 70 0.56 13.93 34.93
N ALA A 71 -0.27 13.41 35.83
CA ALA A 71 0.16 12.51 36.89
C ALA A 71 -0.19 11.07 36.50
N ILE A 72 0.82 10.18 36.47
CA ILE A 72 0.63 8.74 36.27
C ILE A 72 0.77 8.04 37.62
N PRO A 73 -0.27 7.38 38.14
CA PRO A 73 -0.14 6.61 39.38
C PRO A 73 0.89 5.49 39.25
N SER A 74 1.47 5.08 40.38
CA SER A 74 2.40 3.95 40.43
C SER A 74 1.80 2.68 39.83
N GLY A 75 2.57 2.01 38.97
CA GLY A 75 2.20 0.72 38.37
C GLY A 75 1.07 0.80 37.34
N GLN A 76 0.67 2.00 36.88
CA GLN A 76 -0.45 2.18 35.96
C GLN A 76 0.02 2.53 34.53
N LYS A 77 -0.83 2.18 33.56
CA LYS A 77 -0.79 2.65 32.17
C LYS A 77 -1.92 3.64 31.93
N LEU A 78 -1.65 4.77 31.26
CA LEU A 78 -2.66 5.73 30.86
C LEU A 78 -2.42 6.22 29.43
N LYS A 79 -3.52 6.46 28.70
CA LYS A 79 -3.47 7.12 27.41
C LYS A 79 -3.62 8.63 27.59
N VAL A 80 -2.71 9.39 27.02
CA VAL A 80 -2.67 10.85 27.09
C VAL A 80 -2.71 11.43 25.69
N ALA A 81 -3.77 12.19 25.40
CA ALA A 81 -3.95 12.84 24.11
C ALA A 81 -3.44 14.29 24.11
N THR A 82 -2.78 14.67 23.02
CA THR A 82 -2.40 16.06 22.67
C THR A 82 -2.82 16.33 21.24
N THR A 83 -3.24 17.57 20.95
CA THR A 83 -3.56 18.01 19.59
C THR A 83 -2.71 19.23 19.28
N THR A 84 -2.05 19.19 18.13
CA THR A 84 -1.13 20.22 17.67
C THR A 84 -1.54 20.65 16.27
N ASN A 85 -1.77 21.95 16.07
CA ASN A 85 -2.09 22.47 14.76
C ASN A 85 -0.82 22.76 13.96
N VAL A 86 -0.72 22.23 12.75
CA VAL A 86 0.35 22.50 11.79
C VAL A 86 -0.17 23.50 10.76
N GLN A 87 0.45 24.67 10.70
CA GLN A 87 0.12 25.70 9.71
C GLN A 87 0.82 25.41 8.39
N ASN A 88 0.11 25.61 7.28
CA ASN A 88 0.59 25.37 5.92
C ASN A 88 1.29 24.01 5.76
N PRO A 89 0.62 22.90 6.13
CA PRO A 89 1.26 21.58 6.15
C PRO A 89 1.65 21.14 4.73
N GLN A 90 2.81 20.50 4.62
CA GLN A 90 3.18 19.75 3.42
C GLN A 90 2.40 18.44 3.41
N LEU A 91 1.44 18.31 2.50
CA LEU A 91 0.59 17.12 2.44
C LEU A 91 1.35 15.95 1.81
N TRP A 92 1.04 14.74 2.28
CA TRP A 92 1.53 13.49 1.69
C TRP A 92 0.70 13.16 0.44
N TYR A 93 1.37 12.99 -0.68
CA TYR A 93 0.80 12.54 -1.96
C TYR A 93 1.53 11.29 -2.44
N THR A 94 0.92 10.52 -3.34
CA THR A 94 1.63 9.45 -4.05
C THR A 94 2.80 9.97 -4.89
N ARG A 95 2.64 11.16 -5.51
CA ARG A 95 3.67 11.83 -6.33
C ARG A 95 4.66 12.69 -5.54
N ASN A 96 4.36 12.96 -4.27
CA ASN A 96 5.20 13.77 -3.37
C ASN A 96 4.93 13.30 -1.93
N PRO A 97 5.52 12.17 -1.53
CA PRO A 97 5.25 11.52 -0.24
C PRO A 97 5.96 12.22 0.91
N TYR A 98 5.54 13.46 1.21
CA TYR A 98 6.15 14.25 2.27
C TYR A 98 5.93 13.60 3.65
N MET A 99 7.01 13.30 4.34
CA MET A 99 6.99 12.70 5.67
C MET A 99 7.43 13.70 6.74
N TYR A 100 6.58 13.85 7.74
CA TYR A 100 6.96 14.39 9.03
C TYR A 100 7.33 13.24 9.97
N LYS A 101 7.94 13.62 11.09
CA LYS A 101 8.13 12.78 12.25
C LYS A 101 7.43 13.39 13.46
N VAL A 102 6.75 12.56 14.24
CA VAL A 102 6.26 12.95 15.58
C VAL A 102 7.28 12.48 16.60
N VAL A 103 7.82 13.41 17.40
CA VAL A 103 8.65 13.09 18.55
C VAL A 103 7.81 13.26 19.81
N THR A 104 7.53 12.15 20.49
CA THR A 104 6.81 12.11 21.76
C THR A 104 7.82 11.99 22.88
N GLY A 105 7.98 13.04 23.67
CA GLY A 105 8.92 13.08 24.80
C GLY A 105 8.20 13.09 26.14
N ILE A 106 8.74 12.39 27.12
CA ILE A 106 8.34 12.52 28.52
C ILE A 106 9.38 13.37 29.25
N LYS A 107 8.92 14.41 29.95
CA LYS A 107 9.78 15.24 30.81
C LYS A 107 9.36 15.15 32.27
N GLU A 108 10.34 14.96 33.15
CA GLU A 108 10.19 15.23 34.58
C GLU A 108 10.92 16.54 34.89
N SER A 109 10.17 17.61 35.16
CA SER A 109 10.71 18.98 35.22
C SER A 109 11.46 19.33 33.91
N ASP A 110 12.74 19.69 33.96
CA ASP A 110 13.54 20.03 32.78
C ASP A 110 14.28 18.84 32.14
N LYS A 111 14.17 17.64 32.72
CA LYS A 111 14.88 16.44 32.24
C LYS A 111 13.97 15.59 31.34
N VAL A 112 14.44 15.30 30.13
CA VAL A 112 13.83 14.27 29.26
C VAL A 112 14.16 12.88 29.81
N VAL A 113 13.13 12.07 30.07
CA VAL A 113 13.29 10.71 30.62
C VAL A 113 13.08 9.64 29.55
N ASP A 114 12.24 9.91 28.55
CA ASP A 114 11.99 9.00 27.44
C ASP A 114 11.60 9.77 26.18
N THR A 115 11.86 9.17 25.02
CA THR A 115 11.48 9.70 23.71
C THR A 115 11.10 8.56 22.77
N TYR A 116 10.00 8.74 22.05
CA TYR A 116 9.50 7.81 21.06
C TYR A 116 9.18 8.54 19.76
N GLU A 117 9.51 7.93 18.62
CA GLU A 117 9.31 8.51 17.30
C GLU A 117 8.23 7.75 16.52
N SER A 118 7.32 8.49 15.87
CA SER A 118 6.24 7.93 15.07
C SER A 118 6.20 8.59 13.68
N PRO A 119 5.88 7.85 12.61
CA PRO A 119 5.72 8.43 11.27
C PRO A 119 4.47 9.32 11.20
N LEU A 120 4.51 10.34 10.35
CA LEU A 120 3.36 11.18 10.04
C LEU A 120 3.37 11.62 8.58
N GLY A 121 2.34 11.19 7.83
CA GLY A 121 1.97 11.78 6.55
C GLY A 121 0.59 12.39 6.65
N ILE A 122 0.49 13.69 6.37
CA ILE A 122 -0.77 14.44 6.47
C ILE A 122 -1.49 14.31 5.12
N ARG A 123 -2.61 13.57 5.05
CA ARG A 123 -3.39 13.43 3.82
C ARG A 123 -4.89 13.32 4.06
N ASN A 124 -5.67 13.78 3.09
CA ASN A 124 -7.06 13.39 2.89
C ASN A 124 -7.14 12.45 1.68
N PHE A 125 -8.10 11.54 1.68
CA PHE A 125 -8.32 10.68 0.53
C PHE A 125 -9.79 10.28 0.43
N GLU A 126 -10.17 9.82 -0.76
CA GLU A 126 -11.48 9.25 -1.04
C GLU A 126 -11.31 8.10 -2.03
N PHE A 127 -11.94 6.96 -1.72
CA PHE A 127 -12.23 5.95 -2.73
C PHE A 127 -13.69 6.12 -3.12
N ASN A 128 -13.91 6.73 -4.29
CA ASN A 128 -15.23 7.02 -4.79
C ASN A 128 -15.68 5.91 -5.75
N LYS A 129 -16.93 5.44 -5.61
CA LYS A 129 -17.48 4.36 -6.44
C LYS A 129 -17.59 4.69 -7.92
N ASP A 130 -17.68 5.97 -8.26
CA ASP A 130 -17.90 6.44 -9.65
C ASP A 130 -16.61 6.98 -10.27
N THR A 131 -15.75 7.64 -9.49
CA THR A 131 -14.56 8.36 -9.98
C THR A 131 -13.23 7.74 -9.55
N GLY A 132 -13.26 6.68 -8.74
CA GLY A 132 -12.06 5.98 -8.28
C GLY A 132 -11.35 6.69 -7.13
N PHE A 133 -10.03 6.52 -7.05
CA PHE A 133 -9.23 7.06 -5.95
C PHE A 133 -8.86 8.53 -6.18
N SER A 134 -8.96 9.33 -5.11
CA SER A 134 -8.38 10.67 -5.04
C SER A 134 -7.64 10.88 -3.72
N ILE A 135 -6.60 11.71 -3.78
CA ILE A 135 -5.80 12.10 -2.62
C ILE A 135 -5.61 13.62 -2.62
N ASN A 136 -5.93 14.25 -1.50
CA ASN A 136 -5.91 15.71 -1.32
C ASN A 136 -6.69 16.48 -2.43
N GLY A 137 -7.75 15.89 -2.97
CA GLY A 137 -8.56 16.47 -4.05
C GLY A 137 -8.06 16.20 -5.46
N GLU A 138 -6.94 15.49 -5.64
CA GLU A 138 -6.40 15.10 -6.95
C GLU A 138 -6.75 13.64 -7.26
N HIS A 139 -7.36 13.38 -8.42
CA HIS A 139 -7.61 12.01 -8.89
C HIS A 139 -6.31 11.31 -9.29
N VAL A 140 -6.11 10.09 -8.81
CA VAL A 140 -4.93 9.27 -9.11
C VAL A 140 -5.39 7.85 -9.42
N LYS A 141 -5.00 7.34 -10.60
CA LYS A 141 -5.20 5.92 -10.88
C LYS A 141 -4.16 5.12 -10.12
N LEU A 142 -4.63 4.19 -9.28
CA LEU A 142 -3.74 3.26 -8.58
C LEU A 142 -3.28 2.16 -9.54
N HIS A 143 -1.97 1.95 -9.59
CA HIS A 143 -1.30 0.91 -10.35
C HIS A 143 -0.01 0.49 -9.65
N GLY A 144 0.17 -0.83 -9.54
CA GLY A 144 1.34 -1.41 -8.91
C GLY A 144 1.22 -2.93 -8.79
N TRP A 145 1.69 -3.50 -7.69
CA TRP A 145 1.94 -4.94 -7.59
C TRP A 145 1.36 -5.59 -6.33
N GLY A 146 0.99 -6.86 -6.47
CA GLY A 146 0.82 -7.78 -5.36
C GLY A 146 2.13 -8.53 -5.09
N GLN A 147 2.84 -8.18 -4.01
CA GLN A 147 4.14 -8.76 -3.64
C GLN A 147 3.98 -9.77 -2.50
N LYS A 148 4.73 -10.86 -2.53
CA LYS A 148 4.71 -11.86 -1.46
C LYS A 148 5.56 -11.36 -0.29
N PRO A 149 5.12 -11.50 0.97
CA PRO A 149 5.87 -11.02 2.14
C PRO A 149 7.17 -11.79 2.36
N THR A 150 7.29 -13.01 1.83
CA THR A 150 8.57 -13.71 1.78
C THR A 150 9.62 -12.95 0.97
N ASN A 151 9.20 -12.15 -0.02
CA ASN A 151 10.01 -11.26 -0.85
C ASN A 151 11.38 -11.86 -1.21
N ALA A 152 11.38 -13.13 -1.60
CA ALA A 152 12.60 -13.92 -1.59
C ALA A 152 13.57 -13.49 -2.69
N TRP A 153 14.85 -13.38 -2.34
CA TRP A 153 15.92 -13.15 -3.30
C TRP A 153 16.66 -14.47 -3.56
N VAL A 154 16.86 -14.81 -4.85
CA VAL A 154 17.50 -16.08 -5.23
C VAL A 154 18.89 -16.18 -4.62
N GLY A 155 19.13 -17.23 -3.83
CA GLY A 155 20.38 -17.46 -3.11
C GLY A 155 20.42 -16.90 -1.67
N LEU A 156 19.48 -16.02 -1.30
CA LEU A 156 19.39 -15.42 0.04
C LEU A 156 18.12 -15.82 0.81
N GLY A 157 17.08 -16.29 0.11
CA GLY A 157 15.79 -16.59 0.73
C GLY A 157 15.05 -15.31 1.14
N ALA A 158 14.27 -15.37 2.22
CA ALA A 158 13.42 -14.26 2.69
C ALA A 158 14.12 -13.28 3.65
N ALA A 159 15.33 -13.62 4.11
CA ALA A 159 16.10 -12.83 5.08
C ALA A 159 16.85 -11.69 4.37
N LEU A 160 16.12 -10.84 3.64
CA LEU A 160 16.68 -9.69 2.96
C LEU A 160 17.08 -8.63 4.01
N PRO A 161 18.32 -8.11 3.96
CA PRO A 161 18.65 -6.83 4.57
C PRO A 161 17.72 -5.73 4.04
N ASP A 162 17.41 -4.74 4.86
CA ASP A 162 16.41 -3.72 4.51
C ASP A 162 16.78 -2.96 3.22
N TRP A 163 18.06 -2.72 2.94
CA TRP A 163 18.48 -2.08 1.69
C TRP A 163 18.18 -2.93 0.43
N LEU A 164 18.09 -4.26 0.52
CA LEU A 164 17.64 -5.10 -0.60
C LEU A 164 16.12 -5.03 -0.78
N ARG A 165 15.37 -4.89 0.31
CA ARG A 165 13.92 -4.61 0.24
C ARG A 165 13.69 -3.24 -0.39
N ASP A 166 14.48 -2.25 0.00
CA ASP A 166 14.48 -0.90 -0.56
C ASP A 166 14.79 -0.90 -2.05
N PHE A 167 15.80 -1.68 -2.46
CA PHE A 167 16.13 -1.86 -3.88
C PHE A 167 14.95 -2.44 -4.66
N THR A 168 14.27 -3.45 -4.13
CA THR A 168 13.05 -4.01 -4.75
C THR A 168 11.93 -2.98 -4.84
N PHE A 169 11.70 -2.20 -3.77
CA PHE A 169 10.72 -1.11 -3.77
C PHE A 169 11.05 -0.02 -4.78
N LYS A 170 12.32 0.37 -4.87
CA LYS A 170 12.79 1.36 -5.82
C LYS A 170 12.57 0.91 -7.27
N LEU A 171 12.69 -0.38 -7.57
CA LEU A 171 12.35 -0.89 -8.91
C LEU A 171 10.85 -0.76 -9.22
N MET A 172 9.98 -0.94 -8.20
CA MET A 172 8.55 -0.70 -8.34
C MET A 172 8.26 0.79 -8.57
N ASP A 173 8.91 1.67 -7.81
CA ASP A 173 8.83 3.14 -7.95
C ASP A 173 9.33 3.62 -9.32
N ASP A 174 10.51 3.15 -9.76
CA ASP A 174 11.11 3.50 -11.05
C ASP A 174 10.24 3.04 -12.24
N ALA A 175 9.42 1.99 -12.06
CA ALA A 175 8.42 1.54 -13.02
C ALA A 175 7.08 2.30 -12.95
N GLY A 176 6.99 3.31 -12.07
CA GLY A 176 5.83 4.17 -11.89
C GLY A 176 4.79 3.64 -10.90
N GLY A 177 5.13 2.71 -10.03
CA GLY A 177 4.22 2.20 -9.00
C GLY A 177 3.74 3.28 -8.04
N ASN A 178 2.47 3.20 -7.66
CA ASN A 178 1.90 4.01 -6.57
C ASN A 178 0.93 3.20 -5.70
N PHE A 179 0.92 1.88 -5.86
CA PHE A 179 0.07 0.96 -5.13
C PHE A 179 0.82 -0.34 -4.82
N ILE A 180 0.60 -0.89 -3.63
CA ILE A 180 1.10 -2.21 -3.26
C ILE A 180 0.07 -2.97 -2.43
N ARG A 181 -0.06 -4.26 -2.73
CA ARG A 181 -0.73 -5.23 -1.87
C ARG A 181 0.30 -6.24 -1.39
N TRP A 182 0.33 -6.53 -0.10
CA TRP A 182 1.08 -7.67 0.41
C TRP A 182 0.23 -8.94 0.32
N GLY A 183 0.76 -10.01 -0.28
CA GLY A 183 0.01 -11.22 -0.61
C GLY A 183 0.59 -12.46 0.07
N HIS A 184 -0.02 -13.04 1.11
CA HIS A 184 -1.26 -12.60 1.79
C HIS A 184 -1.07 -12.45 3.31
N CYS A 185 0.18 -12.19 3.70
CA CYS A 185 0.54 -11.74 5.05
C CYS A 185 1.27 -10.39 4.98
N ALA A 186 1.40 -9.73 6.11
CA ALA A 186 1.99 -8.40 6.22
C ALA A 186 3.40 -8.28 5.61
N GLY A 187 3.68 -7.11 5.01
CA GLY A 187 5.04 -6.69 4.72
C GLY A 187 5.84 -6.44 6.01
N SER A 188 7.17 -6.39 5.89
CA SER A 188 8.04 -6.06 7.03
C SER A 188 7.96 -4.58 7.42
N PRO A 189 8.40 -4.19 8.64
CA PRO A 189 8.37 -2.79 9.07
C PRO A 189 9.08 -1.83 8.11
N ALA A 190 10.28 -2.20 7.66
CA ALA A 190 11.05 -1.41 6.71
C ALA A 190 10.34 -1.26 5.35
N GLU A 191 9.59 -2.28 4.91
CA GLU A 191 8.80 -2.23 3.68
C GLU A 191 7.58 -1.32 3.79
N VAL A 192 7.01 -1.15 4.98
CA VAL A 192 5.95 -0.14 5.21
C VAL A 192 6.55 1.27 5.27
N ASP A 193 7.72 1.45 5.88
CA ASP A 193 8.49 2.71 5.78
C ASP A 193 8.82 3.06 4.31
N MET A 194 9.08 2.05 3.47
CA MET A 194 9.28 2.23 2.04
C MET A 194 8.00 2.69 1.33
N GLY A 195 6.85 2.08 1.68
CA GLY A 195 5.56 2.55 1.17
C GLY A 195 5.29 4.01 1.53
N ASP A 196 5.63 4.40 2.76
CA ASP A 196 5.50 5.78 3.24
C ASP A 196 6.38 6.75 2.44
N LYS A 197 7.66 6.45 2.25
CA LYS A 197 8.61 7.37 1.62
C LYS A 197 8.57 7.38 0.09
N TYR A 198 8.02 6.34 -0.55
CA TYR A 198 7.88 6.28 -2.01
C TYR A 198 6.47 6.63 -2.50
N GLY A 199 5.49 6.82 -1.62
CA GLY A 199 4.16 7.25 -2.04
C GLY A 199 3.27 6.11 -2.53
N PHE A 200 3.37 4.94 -1.90
CA PHE A 200 2.57 3.78 -2.28
C PHE A 200 1.33 3.65 -1.41
N VAL A 201 0.15 3.74 -2.03
CA VAL A 201 -1.11 3.36 -1.39
C VAL A 201 -1.10 1.85 -1.14
N THR A 202 -1.27 1.46 0.12
CA THR A 202 -1.05 0.09 0.57
C THR A 202 -2.36 -0.57 1.02
N LEU A 203 -2.62 -1.75 0.47
CA LEU A 203 -3.60 -2.73 0.91
C LEU A 203 -2.87 -3.77 1.79
N MET A 204 -3.14 -3.75 3.10
CA MET A 204 -2.34 -4.47 4.09
C MET A 204 -3.15 -5.59 4.78
N PRO A 205 -2.81 -6.88 4.57
CA PRO A 205 -3.35 -7.98 5.36
C PRO A 205 -2.57 -8.20 6.67
N GLY A 206 -3.20 -8.93 7.59
CA GLY A 206 -2.53 -9.53 8.75
C GLY A 206 -1.78 -10.80 8.35
N VAL A 207 -2.41 -11.95 8.59
CA VAL A 207 -1.99 -13.26 8.07
C VAL A 207 -3.21 -13.92 7.46
N SER A 208 -3.08 -14.46 6.24
CA SER A 208 -4.18 -15.19 5.61
C SER A 208 -3.66 -16.16 4.55
N GLY A 209 -4.42 -17.25 4.36
CA GLY A 209 -4.24 -18.20 3.26
C GLY A 209 -5.17 -17.86 2.09
N GLU A 210 -6.05 -18.79 1.73
CA GLU A 210 -7.11 -18.59 0.73
C GLU A 210 -8.34 -19.40 1.16
N SER A 211 -8.90 -19.05 2.33
CA SER A 211 -9.99 -19.77 2.99
C SER A 211 -10.80 -18.84 3.89
N GLU A 212 -12.07 -19.21 4.09
CA GLU A 212 -12.82 -18.83 5.30
C GLU A 212 -12.24 -19.67 6.44
N ASP A 213 -11.66 -19.03 7.45
CA ASP A 213 -11.00 -19.74 8.56
C ASP A 213 -11.97 -19.95 9.73
N GLU A 214 -11.78 -21.01 10.51
CA GLU A 214 -12.60 -21.31 11.69
C GLU A 214 -11.76 -21.81 12.87
N GLY A 215 -12.34 -21.80 14.08
CA GLY A 215 -11.72 -22.32 15.30
C GLY A 215 -10.36 -21.67 15.61
N GLU A 216 -9.38 -22.48 16.04
CA GLU A 216 -8.06 -22.00 16.43
C GLU A 216 -7.32 -21.26 15.30
N THR A 217 -7.57 -21.63 14.05
CA THR A 217 -7.00 -20.92 12.89
C THR A 217 -7.47 -19.48 12.85
N TRP A 218 -8.77 -19.25 13.05
CA TRP A 218 -9.34 -17.91 13.13
C TRP A 218 -8.81 -17.16 14.35
N ASP A 219 -8.77 -17.79 15.53
CA ASP A 219 -8.32 -17.14 16.77
C ASP A 219 -6.89 -16.57 16.63
N ILE A 220 -5.98 -17.35 16.05
CA ILE A 220 -4.59 -16.94 15.79
C ILE A 220 -4.54 -15.83 14.75
N ARG A 221 -5.26 -15.97 13.64
CA ARG A 221 -5.32 -14.95 12.57
C ARG A 221 -5.89 -13.63 13.08
N TYR A 222 -6.97 -13.67 13.85
CA TYR A 222 -7.62 -12.48 14.39
C TYR A 222 -6.76 -11.80 15.45
N LYS A 223 -6.03 -12.55 16.29
CA LYS A 223 -5.04 -11.97 17.20
C LYS A 223 -3.93 -11.27 16.41
N ALA A 224 -3.37 -11.91 15.39
CA ALA A 224 -2.36 -11.31 14.52
C ALA A 224 -2.87 -10.06 13.78
N PHE A 225 -4.16 -9.99 13.44
CA PHE A 225 -4.78 -8.80 12.85
C PHE A 225 -4.81 -7.62 13.83
N LYS A 226 -5.04 -7.87 15.13
CA LYS A 226 -4.93 -6.82 16.17
C LYS A 226 -3.49 -6.34 16.31
N ASP A 227 -2.53 -7.27 16.35
CA ASP A 227 -1.11 -6.96 16.43
C ASP A 227 -0.67 -6.09 15.23
N LEU A 228 -1.11 -6.46 14.02
CA LEU A 228 -0.89 -5.71 12.79
C LEU A 228 -1.38 -4.26 12.90
N ILE A 229 -2.65 -4.06 13.29
CA ILE A 229 -3.23 -2.71 13.36
C ILE A 229 -2.46 -1.89 14.40
N VAL A 230 -2.20 -2.43 15.58
CA VAL A 230 -1.45 -1.73 16.63
C VAL A 230 -0.08 -1.29 16.12
N TYR A 231 0.62 -2.17 15.43
CA TYR A 231 1.97 -1.92 14.94
C TYR A 231 1.99 -0.90 13.79
N TYR A 232 1.06 -1.02 12.84
CA TYR A 232 1.14 -0.29 11.56
C TYR A 232 0.20 0.91 11.41
N ARG A 233 -0.73 1.16 12.34
CA ARG A 233 -1.75 2.22 12.23
C ARG A 233 -1.24 3.65 12.04
N ASN A 234 0.02 3.94 12.31
CA ASN A 234 0.59 5.28 12.13
C ASN A 234 1.13 5.54 10.72
N HIS A 235 1.27 4.51 9.89
CA HIS A 235 1.85 4.67 8.55
C HIS A 235 0.85 5.31 7.57
N PRO A 236 1.20 6.46 6.95
CA PRO A 236 0.34 7.13 5.98
C PRO A 236 0.12 6.32 4.70
N SER A 237 1.04 5.42 4.33
CA SER A 237 0.92 4.57 3.15
C SER A 237 -0.22 3.56 3.24
N ILE A 238 -0.72 3.21 4.43
CA ILE A 238 -1.82 2.25 4.56
C ILE A 238 -3.16 2.98 4.45
N PHE A 239 -3.97 2.58 3.48
CA PHE A 239 -5.31 3.13 3.23
C PHE A 239 -6.42 2.11 3.41
N ILE A 240 -6.09 0.81 3.31
CA ILE A 240 -7.05 -0.28 3.36
C ILE A 240 -6.47 -1.40 4.22
N TRP A 241 -7.23 -1.85 5.21
CA TRP A 241 -6.98 -3.09 5.94
C TRP A 241 -7.61 -4.26 5.16
N GLU A 242 -6.79 -5.19 4.67
CA GLU A 242 -7.29 -6.43 4.06
C GLU A 242 -7.73 -7.39 5.17
N GLY A 243 -9.04 -7.59 5.32
CA GLY A 243 -9.59 -8.46 6.36
C GLY A 243 -9.34 -9.94 6.08
N GLY A 244 -9.09 -10.30 4.83
CA GLY A 244 -8.76 -11.65 4.39
C GLY A 244 -8.59 -11.78 2.88
N ASN A 245 -7.89 -12.83 2.47
CA ASN A 245 -7.76 -13.23 1.07
C ASN A 245 -8.92 -14.13 0.59
N TRP A 246 -9.98 -14.25 1.38
CA TRP A 246 -11.24 -14.94 1.05
C TRP A 246 -12.41 -14.26 1.79
N ALA A 247 -13.65 -14.54 1.36
CA ALA A 247 -14.82 -14.16 2.13
C ALA A 247 -14.81 -14.80 3.51
N GLU A 248 -15.45 -14.15 4.48
CA GLU A 248 -15.55 -14.61 5.86
C GLU A 248 -17.01 -14.74 6.32
N SER A 249 -17.22 -15.34 7.48
CA SER A 249 -18.54 -15.38 8.12
C SER A 249 -18.96 -13.98 8.59
N GLU A 250 -20.27 -13.75 8.73
CA GLU A 250 -20.81 -12.50 9.29
C GLU A 250 -20.19 -12.16 10.67
N ALA A 251 -19.98 -13.18 11.51
CA ALA A 251 -19.38 -13.02 12.83
C ALA A 251 -17.93 -12.51 12.74
N HIS A 252 -17.14 -13.09 11.84
CA HIS A 252 -15.74 -12.71 11.61
C HIS A 252 -15.61 -11.30 11.03
N TYR A 253 -16.52 -10.90 10.13
CA TYR A 253 -16.55 -9.50 9.66
C TYR A 253 -16.82 -8.51 10.79
N LYS A 254 -17.74 -8.80 11.72
CA LYS A 254 -17.96 -7.96 12.91
C LYS A 254 -16.71 -7.86 13.79
N GLU A 255 -15.98 -8.96 13.95
CA GLU A 255 -14.75 -8.98 14.73
C GLU A 255 -13.63 -8.16 14.06
N ILE A 256 -13.44 -8.30 12.74
CA ILE A 256 -12.50 -7.47 11.97
C ILE A 256 -12.81 -5.99 12.16
N LEU A 257 -14.07 -5.58 11.97
CA LEU A 257 -14.48 -4.18 12.14
C LEU A 257 -14.31 -3.70 13.58
N ASN A 258 -14.60 -4.56 14.58
CA ASN A 258 -14.39 -4.22 15.98
C ASN A 258 -12.91 -4.03 16.31
N ALA A 259 -12.00 -4.81 15.72
CA ALA A 259 -10.56 -4.59 15.88
C ALA A 259 -10.12 -3.25 15.27
N ILE A 260 -10.63 -2.90 14.08
CA ILE A 260 -10.35 -1.61 13.45
C ILE A 260 -10.90 -0.46 14.31
N GLU A 261 -12.14 -0.55 14.80
CA GLU A 261 -12.72 0.47 15.69
C GLU A 261 -11.95 0.58 17.02
N THR A 262 -11.40 -0.53 17.53
CA THR A 262 -10.64 -0.52 18.79
C THR A 262 -9.27 0.12 18.63
N PHE A 263 -8.55 -0.21 17.55
CA PHE A 263 -7.13 0.11 17.41
C PHE A 263 -6.84 1.20 16.37
N ASP A 264 -7.75 1.49 15.45
CA ASP A 264 -7.66 2.54 14.42
C ASP A 264 -8.98 3.31 14.16
N PRO A 265 -9.69 3.80 15.19
CA PRO A 265 -11.01 4.43 15.04
C PRO A 265 -11.02 5.75 14.24
N LYS A 266 -9.86 6.37 14.03
CA LYS A 266 -9.70 7.70 13.40
C LYS A 266 -8.90 7.65 12.11
N GLY A 267 -8.48 6.47 11.66
CA GLY A 267 -7.63 6.31 10.48
C GLY A 267 -8.35 6.58 9.16
N LYS A 268 -9.69 6.54 9.16
CA LYS A 268 -10.56 6.66 7.96
C LYS A 268 -10.29 5.58 6.90
N ARG A 269 -9.53 4.54 7.26
CA ARG A 269 -9.13 3.45 6.38
C ARG A 269 -10.33 2.58 6.04
N LEU A 270 -10.34 2.04 4.83
CA LEU A 270 -11.35 1.09 4.39
C LEU A 270 -10.95 -0.33 4.80
N MET A 271 -11.90 -1.25 4.66
CA MET A 271 -11.74 -2.67 4.91
C MET A 271 -12.45 -3.45 3.82
N GLY A 272 -11.78 -4.46 3.28
CA GLY A 272 -12.38 -5.42 2.37
C GLY A 272 -11.63 -6.74 2.36
N ASN A 273 -12.28 -7.78 1.86
CA ASN A 273 -11.70 -9.10 1.65
C ASN A 273 -11.71 -9.42 0.16
N ARG A 274 -10.64 -10.02 -0.35
CA ARG A 274 -10.69 -10.61 -1.69
C ARG A 274 -11.68 -11.77 -1.67
N ARG A 275 -12.39 -11.99 -2.78
CA ARG A 275 -13.42 -13.03 -2.91
C ARG A 275 -14.60 -12.87 -1.96
N ALA A 276 -14.82 -11.67 -1.40
CA ALA A 276 -16.04 -11.34 -0.67
C ALA A 276 -17.31 -11.72 -1.47
N ASP A 277 -17.24 -11.61 -2.80
CA ASP A 277 -18.29 -11.96 -3.77
C ASP A 277 -18.86 -13.38 -3.67
N VAL A 278 -18.13 -14.33 -3.05
CA VAL A 278 -18.57 -15.72 -2.97
C VAL A 278 -19.51 -16.01 -1.79
N LYS A 279 -19.74 -15.03 -0.90
CA LYS A 279 -20.64 -15.14 0.27
C LYS A 279 -21.47 -13.88 0.48
N ASN A 280 -22.77 -14.06 0.71
CA ASN A 280 -23.69 -12.98 1.08
C ASN A 280 -23.36 -12.37 2.47
N ASP A 281 -22.62 -13.09 3.33
CA ASP A 281 -22.15 -12.62 4.64
C ASP A 281 -21.33 -11.32 4.55
N SER A 282 -20.73 -11.02 3.40
CA SER A 282 -19.92 -9.83 3.16
C SER A 282 -20.76 -8.55 3.06
N ASP A 283 -22.03 -8.67 2.67
CA ASP A 283 -22.91 -7.55 2.35
C ASP A 283 -23.14 -6.67 3.59
N GLY A 284 -22.80 -5.38 3.46
CA GLY A 284 -22.93 -4.41 4.55
C GLY A 284 -21.77 -4.37 5.54
N TYR A 285 -20.74 -5.22 5.38
CA TYR A 285 -19.55 -5.22 6.23
C TYR A 285 -18.30 -4.73 5.51
N VAL A 286 -18.07 -5.16 4.27
CA VAL A 286 -16.97 -4.62 3.47
C VAL A 286 -17.27 -3.16 3.07
N SER A 287 -16.25 -2.32 3.08
CA SER A 287 -16.36 -0.89 2.74
C SER A 287 -15.66 -0.54 1.41
N ILE A 288 -14.98 -1.52 0.82
CA ILE A 288 -14.40 -1.48 -0.52
C ILE A 288 -14.42 -2.88 -1.11
N GLU A 289 -14.78 -2.99 -2.39
CA GLU A 289 -14.67 -4.24 -3.14
C GLU A 289 -13.19 -4.52 -3.46
N ILE A 290 -12.71 -5.70 -3.05
CA ILE A 290 -11.37 -6.19 -3.39
C ILE A 290 -11.51 -7.15 -4.57
N GLY A 291 -11.40 -6.60 -5.77
CA GLY A 291 -11.58 -7.30 -7.04
C GLY A 291 -10.48 -8.31 -7.35
N THR A 292 -10.76 -9.19 -8.33
CA THR A 292 -9.79 -10.17 -8.85
C THR A 292 -9.88 -10.25 -10.36
N GLU A 293 -8.73 -10.16 -11.04
CA GLU A 293 -8.57 -10.28 -12.50
C GLU A 293 -9.44 -9.30 -13.31
N GLY A 294 -9.81 -8.15 -12.72
CA GLY A 294 -10.64 -7.15 -13.38
C GLY A 294 -12.03 -7.64 -13.76
N TRP A 295 -12.60 -8.55 -12.96
CA TRP A 295 -13.98 -9.01 -13.12
C TRP A 295 -14.99 -7.85 -12.97
N GLU A 296 -16.23 -8.11 -13.38
CA GLU A 296 -17.33 -7.16 -13.18
C GLU A 296 -17.54 -6.89 -11.67
N ARG A 297 -17.95 -5.67 -11.33
CA ARG A 297 -18.18 -5.27 -9.94
C ARG A 297 -19.40 -5.97 -9.38
N GLU A 298 -19.25 -6.61 -8.23
CA GLU A 298 -20.36 -7.27 -7.52
C GLU A 298 -20.98 -6.34 -6.46
N TYR A 299 -20.24 -5.31 -6.02
CA TYR A 299 -20.71 -4.31 -5.04
C TYR A 299 -20.76 -2.91 -5.66
N PRO A 300 -21.74 -2.59 -6.52
CA PRO A 300 -21.77 -1.34 -7.29
C PRO A 300 -21.90 -0.08 -6.41
N ASP A 301 -22.32 -0.23 -5.16
CA ASP A 301 -22.40 0.87 -4.18
C ASP A 301 -21.07 1.16 -3.47
N LEU A 302 -20.06 0.31 -3.65
CA LEU A 302 -18.74 0.46 -3.06
C LEU A 302 -17.71 0.89 -4.13
N PRO A 303 -16.63 1.55 -3.72
CA PRO A 303 -15.44 1.62 -4.57
C PRO A 303 -14.86 0.22 -4.79
N ILE A 304 -14.03 0.07 -5.82
CA ILE A 304 -13.32 -1.17 -6.13
C ILE A 304 -11.82 -0.92 -6.27
N ILE A 305 -11.01 -1.85 -5.76
CA ILE A 305 -9.58 -1.95 -6.03
C ILE A 305 -9.23 -3.37 -6.46
N GLU A 306 -8.39 -3.50 -7.49
CA GLU A 306 -7.92 -4.79 -7.97
C GLU A 306 -6.79 -5.33 -7.08
N SER A 307 -6.85 -6.61 -6.72
CA SER A 307 -5.93 -7.22 -5.75
C SER A 307 -4.94 -8.23 -6.35
N GLU A 308 -5.27 -8.83 -7.49
CA GLU A 308 -4.40 -9.75 -8.21
C GLU A 308 -4.89 -9.97 -9.64
N TYR A 309 -4.18 -9.36 -10.59
CA TYR A 309 -4.43 -9.50 -12.01
C TYR A 309 -3.17 -9.94 -12.73
N ASN A 310 -3.33 -10.45 -13.97
CA ASN A 310 -2.23 -10.84 -14.85
C ASN A 310 -1.36 -11.97 -14.27
N ARG A 311 -1.92 -13.17 -14.27
CA ARG A 311 -1.25 -14.43 -13.85
C ARG A 311 -0.28 -14.99 -14.90
N GLU A 312 0.11 -14.24 -15.93
CA GLU A 312 1.05 -14.71 -16.95
C GLU A 312 2.47 -14.90 -16.40
N GLU A 313 3.22 -15.85 -16.96
CA GLU A 313 4.61 -16.12 -16.59
C GLU A 313 5.51 -16.06 -17.84
N SER A 314 6.62 -15.31 -17.76
CA SER A 314 7.61 -15.25 -18.83
C SER A 314 9.03 -15.14 -18.27
N PRO A 315 9.97 -16.04 -18.64
CA PRO A 315 11.33 -15.99 -18.15
C PRO A 315 12.15 -14.87 -18.81
N ARG A 316 12.80 -14.03 -17.99
CA ARG A 316 13.66 -12.90 -18.43
C ARG A 316 14.67 -13.23 -19.54
N ARG A 317 15.16 -14.48 -19.61
CA ARG A 317 16.18 -14.90 -20.59
C ARG A 317 15.65 -15.11 -22.03
N ILE A 318 14.34 -15.21 -22.21
CA ILE A 318 13.73 -15.56 -23.50
C ILE A 318 13.28 -14.31 -24.22
N TRP A 319 14.08 -13.87 -25.19
CA TRP A 319 13.73 -12.86 -26.16
C TRP A 319 13.27 -13.59 -27.42
N ILE A 320 11.97 -13.77 -27.64
CA ILE A 320 11.50 -14.54 -28.80
C ILE A 320 11.88 -13.79 -30.08
N ASN A 321 12.79 -14.37 -30.87
CA ASN A 321 13.03 -13.96 -32.24
C ASN A 321 12.18 -14.83 -33.17
N ILE A 322 11.06 -14.29 -33.65
CA ILE A 322 10.15 -14.98 -34.58
C ILE A 322 10.89 -15.55 -35.81
N ARG A 323 12.05 -14.99 -36.19
CA ARG A 323 12.88 -15.52 -37.29
C ARG A 323 13.53 -16.87 -36.98
N GLN A 324 13.88 -17.19 -35.73
CA GLN A 324 14.56 -18.46 -35.41
C GLN A 324 13.60 -19.66 -35.43
N MET A 325 12.33 -19.49 -35.06
CA MET A 325 11.34 -20.58 -35.13
C MET A 325 10.99 -21.00 -36.57
N ILE A 326 11.06 -20.08 -37.53
CA ILE A 326 10.82 -20.39 -38.95
C ILE A 326 11.96 -21.21 -39.54
N ILE A 327 13.19 -21.03 -39.05
CA ILE A 327 14.38 -21.72 -39.56
C ILE A 327 14.48 -23.17 -39.01
N PHE A 328 14.02 -23.42 -37.78
CA PHE A 328 14.16 -24.73 -37.13
C PHE A 328 12.90 -25.62 -37.14
N GLY A 329 11.80 -25.20 -37.78
CA GLY A 329 10.65 -26.07 -38.07
C GLY A 329 9.83 -26.56 -36.86
N THR A 330 10.19 -26.20 -35.64
CA THR A 330 9.49 -26.56 -34.42
C THR A 330 8.65 -25.38 -33.94
N ILE A 331 7.37 -25.38 -34.32
CA ILE A 331 6.36 -24.51 -33.71
C ILE A 331 5.76 -25.27 -32.51
N PRO A 332 5.96 -24.83 -31.26
CA PRO A 332 5.23 -25.37 -30.11
C PRO A 332 3.74 -25.04 -30.23
N ILE A 333 2.88 -25.96 -29.77
CA ILE A 333 1.41 -25.85 -29.84
C ILE A 333 0.89 -24.54 -29.20
N SER A 334 1.57 -24.02 -28.18
CA SER A 334 1.21 -22.76 -27.49
C SER A 334 1.25 -21.53 -28.40
N VAL A 335 2.20 -21.46 -29.36
CA VAL A 335 2.32 -20.34 -30.30
C VAL A 335 1.20 -20.36 -31.35
N LYS A 336 0.70 -21.56 -31.72
CA LYS A 336 -0.49 -21.69 -32.58
C LYS A 336 -1.76 -21.14 -31.93
N ILE A 337 -1.88 -21.24 -30.60
CA ILE A 337 -3.06 -20.77 -29.87
C ILE A 337 -3.10 -19.24 -29.83
N HIS A 338 -1.95 -18.58 -29.61
CA HIS A 338 -1.88 -17.12 -29.53
C HIS A 338 -2.09 -16.44 -30.90
N ILE A 339 -1.59 -17.03 -31.98
CA ILE A 339 -1.86 -16.53 -33.35
C ILE A 339 -3.36 -16.63 -33.70
N ASN A 340 -4.03 -17.70 -33.26
CA ASN A 340 -5.47 -17.87 -33.46
C ASN A 340 -6.31 -16.92 -32.57
N SER A 341 -5.85 -16.55 -31.37
CA SER A 341 -6.55 -15.57 -30.52
C SER A 341 -6.44 -14.15 -31.09
N VAL A 342 -5.27 -13.78 -31.63
CA VAL A 342 -5.08 -12.50 -32.34
C VAL A 342 -5.91 -12.46 -33.63
N GLN A 343 -6.08 -13.58 -34.33
CA GLN A 343 -7.01 -13.67 -35.48
C GLN A 343 -8.49 -13.47 -35.08
N LYS A 344 -8.90 -13.95 -33.90
CA LYS A 344 -10.27 -13.76 -33.39
C LYS A 344 -10.52 -12.33 -32.92
N SER A 345 -9.57 -11.67 -32.27
CA SER A 345 -9.72 -10.28 -31.83
C SER A 345 -9.78 -9.29 -33.00
N LEU A 346 -9.08 -9.57 -34.12
CA LEU A 346 -9.18 -8.78 -35.35
C LEU A 346 -10.50 -8.99 -36.13
N GLN A 347 -11.25 -10.07 -35.89
CA GLN A 347 -12.56 -10.30 -36.51
C GLN A 347 -13.72 -9.58 -35.79
N CYS A 348 -13.50 -9.03 -34.58
CA CYS A 348 -14.55 -8.37 -33.79
C CYS A 348 -14.75 -6.87 -34.08
N VAL A 349 -13.99 -6.27 -34.99
CA VAL A 349 -14.22 -4.86 -35.40
C VAL A 349 -15.02 -4.86 -36.71
N LYS A 350 -16.35 -4.90 -36.61
CA LYS A 350 -17.24 -4.54 -37.73
C LYS A 350 -17.47 -3.02 -37.73
N PRO A 351 -17.21 -2.30 -38.82
CA PRO A 351 -17.69 -0.94 -38.97
C PRO A 351 -19.19 -0.96 -39.29
N THR A 352 -19.98 -0.30 -38.45
CA THR A 352 -21.31 0.20 -38.80
C THR A 352 -21.16 1.41 -39.71
N THR A 353 -21.49 1.27 -40.99
CA THR A 353 -22.12 2.23 -41.93
C THR A 353 -21.68 1.97 -43.37
N GLY A 354 -22.60 2.23 -44.31
CA GLY A 354 -22.63 1.64 -45.65
C GLY A 354 -21.64 2.21 -46.67
N GLY A 355 -21.36 1.40 -47.70
CA GLY A 355 -20.60 1.80 -48.88
C GLY A 355 -19.79 0.66 -49.48
N THR A 356 -20.34 -0.05 -50.45
CA THR A 356 -19.66 -1.09 -51.23
C THR A 356 -18.57 -0.49 -52.11
N LYS A 357 -17.29 -0.73 -51.78
CA LYS A 357 -16.17 -0.70 -52.73
C LYS A 357 -15.23 -1.87 -52.45
N TRP A 358 -15.14 -2.79 -53.41
CA TRP A 358 -14.15 -3.86 -53.43
C TRP A 358 -12.76 -3.24 -53.67
N VAL A 359 -11.88 -3.31 -52.66
CA VAL A 359 -10.45 -3.01 -52.80
C VAL A 359 -9.70 -4.34 -52.82
N LYS A 360 -8.83 -4.51 -53.82
CA LYS A 360 -8.03 -5.70 -54.09
C LYS A 360 -7.22 -6.15 -52.87
N ASN A 361 -7.15 -7.47 -52.68
CA ASN A 361 -6.30 -8.17 -51.71
C ASN A 361 -4.85 -7.67 -51.76
N HIS A 362 -4.44 -6.89 -50.77
CA HIS A 362 -3.05 -6.90 -50.33
C HIS A 362 -2.88 -8.09 -49.40
N THR A 363 -2.00 -9.04 -49.76
CA THR A 363 -1.57 -10.09 -48.82
C THR A 363 -0.98 -9.43 -47.58
N ILE A 364 -1.41 -9.86 -46.39
CA ILE A 364 -1.00 -9.40 -45.04
C ILE A 364 0.53 -9.25 -44.86
N ARG A 365 1.32 -9.93 -45.71
CA ARG A 365 2.76 -9.77 -45.83
C ARG A 365 3.22 -8.34 -46.15
N GLU A 366 2.48 -7.60 -46.97
CA GLU A 366 2.85 -6.24 -47.40
C GLU A 366 2.52 -5.17 -46.35
N VAL A 367 1.45 -5.37 -45.58
CA VAL A 367 1.06 -4.47 -44.48
C VAL A 367 2.02 -4.60 -43.29
N LEU A 368 2.45 -5.83 -42.97
CA LEU A 368 3.45 -6.08 -41.92
C LEU A 368 4.84 -5.57 -42.30
N ILE A 369 5.22 -5.61 -43.58
CA ILE A 369 6.48 -5.03 -44.05
C ILE A 369 6.43 -3.49 -44.00
N GLY A 370 5.30 -2.88 -44.37
CA GLY A 370 5.12 -1.42 -44.31
C GLY A 370 5.23 -0.84 -42.89
N CYS A 371 4.61 -1.48 -41.90
CA CYS A 371 4.72 -1.02 -40.50
C CYS A 371 6.11 -1.24 -39.89
N PHE A 372 6.83 -2.30 -40.30
CA PHE A 372 8.21 -2.53 -39.85
C PHE A 372 9.21 -1.55 -40.46
N GLN A 373 8.96 -1.05 -41.67
CA GLN A 373 9.87 -0.14 -42.36
C GLN A 373 9.79 1.30 -41.82
N MET A 374 8.67 1.69 -41.21
CA MET A 374 8.55 2.97 -40.48
C MET A 374 9.25 2.94 -39.11
N ALA A 375 9.17 1.83 -38.37
CA ALA A 375 9.83 1.70 -37.06
C ALA A 375 11.36 1.69 -37.16
N LEU A 376 11.92 1.08 -38.22
CA LEU A 376 13.37 1.05 -38.45
C LEU A 376 13.95 2.38 -38.94
N THR A 377 13.14 3.30 -39.45
CA THR A 377 13.61 4.63 -39.85
C THR A 377 13.69 5.63 -38.70
N GLU A 378 12.94 5.45 -37.61
CA GLU A 378 13.01 6.34 -36.44
C GLU A 378 14.21 5.99 -35.52
N ASP A 379 14.51 4.70 -35.35
CA ASP A 379 15.65 4.26 -34.52
C ASP A 379 17.03 4.49 -35.17
N VAL A 380 17.10 4.63 -36.50
CA VAL A 380 18.37 4.93 -37.20
C VAL A 380 18.70 6.43 -37.19
N VAL A 381 17.76 7.31 -36.82
CA VAL A 381 17.97 8.77 -36.82
C VAL A 381 18.41 9.31 -35.45
N GLN A 382 18.18 8.60 -34.34
CA GLN A 382 18.58 9.09 -33.00
C GLN A 382 19.91 8.55 -32.46
N GLN A 383 20.61 7.64 -33.15
CA GLN A 383 21.97 7.21 -32.77
C GLN A 383 23.07 7.82 -33.64
N LYS A 384 23.19 9.15 -33.64
CA LYS A 384 24.44 9.82 -34.02
C LYS A 384 24.66 11.08 -33.18
N SER A 385 25.36 10.94 -32.06
CA SER A 385 26.16 12.03 -31.48
C SER A 385 27.60 11.55 -31.30
N PRO A 386 28.61 12.28 -31.79
CA PRO A 386 30.00 11.85 -31.73
C PRO A 386 30.61 12.10 -30.35
N VAL A 387 31.28 11.06 -29.84
CA VAL A 387 32.23 11.13 -28.74
C VAL A 387 33.36 12.09 -29.13
N GLN A 388 33.46 13.23 -28.44
CA GLN A 388 34.71 14.01 -28.39
C GLN A 388 35.54 13.54 -27.20
N VAL A 389 36.68 12.93 -27.52
CA VAL A 389 37.79 12.72 -26.61
C VAL A 389 38.55 14.04 -26.51
N ALA A 390 38.73 14.57 -25.31
CA ALA A 390 39.72 15.60 -25.02
C ALA A 390 40.64 15.11 -23.90
N LYS A 391 41.94 15.39 -24.12
CA LYS A 391 43.10 15.07 -23.28
C LYS A 391 43.09 15.79 -21.94
#